data_AF-A0A2V9ZKR9-F1
#
_entry.id   AF-A0A2V9ZKR9-F1
#
_cell.length_a   1.000
_cell.length_b   1.000
_cell.length_c   1.000
_cell.angle_alpha   90.00
_cell.angle_beta   90.00
_cell.angle_gamma   90.00
#
_symmetry.space_group_name_H-M   'P 1'
#
loop_
_entity.id
_entity.type
_entity.pdbx_description
1 polymer ?
#
loop_
_entity_poly.entity_id
_entity_poly.type
_entity_poly.pdbx_seq_one_letter_code
_entity_poly.pdbx_strand_id
1 'polypeptide(L)'
;MIAYVDSSVLLRVVLGQANSLKEWRQIERGVCSVLAKIESLRTLDRLRLRTRLADPEVARRRATILQLLDSFELVELDAMVLDRASQPLPTELGTLDAIHLATALLWREASNARLVVATHDHALATAAQAHGFKVLGIP
;
A
#
# COMPACT_ATOMS: atom_id res chain seq x y z
N MET A 1 -1.53 16.37 0.82
CA MET A 1 -0.53 15.76 -0.09
C MET A 1 -1.12 14.56 -0.84
N ILE A 2 -0.55 14.18 -1.99
CA ILE A 2 -0.92 12.94 -2.70
C ILE A 2 0.05 11.82 -2.30
N ALA A 3 -0.48 10.70 -1.82
CA ALA A 3 0.34 9.58 -1.35
C ALA A 3 -0.08 8.26 -2.03
N TYR A 4 0.90 7.50 -2.51
CA TYR A 4 0.76 6.09 -2.79
C TYR A 4 0.83 5.35 -1.46
N VAL A 5 -0.20 4.56 -1.14
CA VAL A 5 -0.33 3.85 0.13
C VAL A 5 -0.30 2.36 -0.16
N ASP A 6 0.67 1.63 0.41
CA ASP A 6 0.68 0.17 0.32
C ASP A 6 -0.25 -0.48 1.37
N SER A 7 -0.38 -1.81 1.33
CA SER A 7 -1.21 -2.51 2.32
C SER A 7 -0.65 -2.42 3.74
N SER A 8 0.66 -2.26 3.92
CA SER A 8 1.29 -2.20 5.24
C SER A 8 0.81 -0.98 6.03
N VAL A 9 0.71 0.19 5.40
CA VAL A 9 0.16 1.41 6.03
C VAL A 9 -1.32 1.25 6.35
N LEU A 10 -2.12 0.77 5.39
CA LEU A 10 -3.56 0.58 5.59
C LEU A 10 -3.83 -0.38 6.76
N LEU A 11 -3.13 -1.51 6.80
CA LEU A 11 -3.28 -2.52 7.84
C LEU A 11 -2.89 -1.99 9.23
N ARG A 12 -1.84 -1.17 9.35
CA ARG A 12 -1.50 -0.58 10.66
C ARG A 12 -2.62 0.29 11.21
N VAL A 13 -3.26 1.07 10.35
CA VAL A 13 -4.41 1.92 10.73
C VAL A 13 -5.60 1.06 11.14
N VAL A 14 -6.00 0.09 10.30
CA VAL A 14 -7.16 -0.79 10.56
C VAL A 14 -6.98 -1.64 11.81
N LEU A 15 -5.76 -2.14 12.04
CA LEU A 15 -5.47 -3.04 13.14
C LEU A 15 -5.08 -2.30 14.43
N GLY A 16 -5.05 -0.97 14.43
CA GLY A 16 -4.64 -0.15 15.58
C GLY A 16 -3.22 -0.45 16.05
N GLN A 17 -2.32 -0.78 15.12
CA GLN A 17 -0.94 -1.11 15.45
C GLN A 17 -0.15 0.15 15.83
N ALA A 18 0.79 -0.01 16.76
CA ALA A 18 1.72 1.06 17.11
C ALA A 18 2.52 1.51 15.88
N ASN A 19 3.04 2.74 15.94
CA ASN A 19 3.82 3.34 14.85
C ASN A 19 3.04 3.37 13.52
N SER A 20 1.76 3.74 13.55
CA SER A 20 1.01 4.12 12.37
C SER A 20 1.60 5.38 11.72
N LEU A 21 1.37 5.56 10.43
CA LEU A 21 1.83 6.73 9.69
C LEU A 21 1.39 8.05 10.37
N LYS A 22 2.36 8.90 10.75
CA LYS A 22 2.09 10.17 11.45
C LYS A 22 1.37 11.17 10.55
N GLU A 23 1.71 11.15 9.27
CA GLU A 23 1.20 12.03 8.22
C GLU A 23 -0.14 11.55 7.64
N TRP A 24 -0.75 10.50 8.19
CA TRP A 24 -2.00 9.92 7.65
C TRP A 24 -3.09 10.97 7.40
N ARG A 25 -3.29 11.90 8.34
CA ARG A 25 -4.29 12.98 8.23
C ARG A 25 -3.92 14.06 7.21
N GLN A 26 -2.69 14.06 6.69
CA GLN A 26 -2.20 15.00 5.69
C GLN A 26 -2.36 14.45 4.26
N ILE A 27 -2.79 13.19 4.10
CA ILE A 27 -3.11 12.59 2.81
C ILE A 27 -4.47 13.14 2.35
N GLU A 28 -4.43 13.97 1.32
CA GLU A 28 -5.64 14.55 0.70
C GLU A 28 -6.17 13.65 -0.42
N ARG A 29 -5.27 12.96 -1.12
CA ARG A 29 -5.57 11.98 -2.15
C ARG A 29 -4.68 10.76 -1.95
N GLY A 30 -5.30 9.64 -1.60
CA GLY A 30 -4.61 8.36 -1.50
C GLY A 30 -4.76 7.57 -2.80
N VAL A 31 -3.64 7.04 -3.27
CA VAL A 31 -3.54 6.18 -4.46
C VAL A 31 -3.07 4.81 -3.97
N CYS A 32 -3.61 3.73 -4.52
CA CYS A 32 -3.26 2.39 -4.08
C CYS A 32 -3.36 1.41 -5.25
N SER A 33 -2.55 0.35 -5.26
CA SER A 33 -2.80 -0.77 -6.18
C SER A 33 -4.04 -1.54 -5.70
N VAL A 34 -4.83 -2.07 -6.64
CA VAL A 34 -5.87 -3.06 -6.34
C VAL A 34 -5.34 -4.27 -5.55
N LEU A 35 -4.03 -4.55 -5.62
CA LEU A 35 -3.35 -5.58 -4.84
C LEU A 35 -3.53 -5.41 -3.33
N ALA A 36 -3.60 -4.17 -2.83
CA ALA A 36 -3.76 -3.91 -1.39
C ALA A 36 -5.05 -4.49 -0.83
N LYS A 37 -6.10 -4.63 -1.65
CA LYS A 37 -7.34 -5.32 -1.28
C LYS A 37 -7.06 -6.78 -0.95
N ILE A 38 -6.34 -7.47 -1.83
CA ILE A 38 -5.98 -8.88 -1.66
C ILE A 38 -5.12 -9.04 -0.41
N GLU A 39 -4.06 -8.25 -0.30
CA GLU A 39 -3.11 -8.33 0.82
C GLU A 39 -3.78 -8.04 2.17
N SER A 40 -4.64 -7.02 2.22
CA SER A 40 -5.33 -6.61 3.45
C SER A 40 -6.33 -7.68 3.91
N LEU A 41 -7.16 -8.19 3.00
CA LEU A 41 -8.15 -9.22 3.32
C LEU A 41 -7.48 -10.56 3.66
N ARG A 42 -6.42 -10.95 2.94
CA ARG A 42 -5.64 -12.15 3.25
C ARG A 42 -4.95 -12.05 4.60
N THR A 43 -4.47 -10.85 4.95
CA THR A 43 -3.87 -10.61 6.27
C THR A 43 -4.91 -10.68 7.39
N LEU A 44 -6.10 -10.11 7.19
CA LEU A 44 -7.20 -10.23 8.16
C LEU A 44 -7.62 -11.69 8.37
N ASP A 45 -7.76 -12.46 7.29
CA ASP A 45 -8.11 -13.88 7.37
C ASP A 45 -7.04 -14.70 8.11
N ARG A 46 -5.76 -14.44 7.83
CA ARG A 46 -4.64 -15.09 8.53
C ARG A 46 -4.65 -14.72 10.01
N LEU A 47 -4.96 -13.46 10.34
CA LEU A 47 -5.07 -12.99 11.71
C LEU A 47 -6.23 -13.68 12.44
N ARG A 48 -7.41 -13.80 11.82
CA ARG A 48 -8.56 -14.55 12.34
C ARG A 48 -8.16 -15.94 12.81
N LEU A 49 -7.44 -16.68 11.95
CA LEU A 49 -7.01 -18.05 12.24
C LEU A 49 -5.95 -18.12 13.33
N ARG A 50 -4.99 -17.19 13.35
CA ARG A 50 -3.87 -17.20 14.31
C ARG A 50 -4.26 -16.76 15.71
N THR A 51 -5.18 -15.80 15.85
CA THR A 51 -5.51 -15.19 17.15
C THR A 51 -6.94 -15.51 17.62
N ARG A 52 -7.67 -16.37 16.91
CA ARG A 52 -9.09 -16.72 17.19
C ARG A 52 -9.97 -15.48 17.35
N LEU A 53 -9.79 -14.57 16.42
CA LEU A 53 -10.46 -13.28 16.38
C LEU A 53 -11.97 -13.48 16.18
N ALA A 54 -12.80 -12.91 17.08
CA ALA A 54 -14.24 -13.15 17.08
C ALA A 54 -14.93 -12.60 15.80
N ASP A 55 -15.98 -13.27 15.33
CA ASP A 55 -16.66 -12.92 14.08
C ASP A 55 -17.13 -11.46 14.00
N PRO A 56 -17.73 -10.84 15.04
CA PRO A 56 -18.11 -9.44 14.99
C PRO A 56 -16.93 -8.48 14.79
N GLU A 57 -15.76 -8.82 15.34
CA GLU A 57 -14.54 -8.04 15.21
C GLU A 57 -13.94 -8.19 13.80
N VAL A 58 -13.94 -9.40 13.25
CA VAL A 58 -13.52 -9.66 11.85
C VAL A 58 -14.42 -8.89 10.88
N ALA A 59 -15.74 -8.95 11.07
CA ALA A 59 -16.70 -8.26 10.23
C ALA A 59 -16.46 -6.73 10.26
N ARG A 60 -16.24 -6.15 11.45
CA ARG A 60 -15.95 -4.72 11.59
C ARG A 60 -14.67 -4.33 10.87
N ARG A 61 -13.55 -5.04 11.10
CA ARG A 61 -12.26 -4.75 10.45
C ARG A 61 -12.33 -4.90 8.95
N ARG A 62 -13.04 -5.92 8.46
CA ARG A 62 -13.27 -6.12 7.02
C ARG A 62 -14.03 -4.95 6.41
N ALA A 63 -15.09 -4.49 7.06
CA ALA A 63 -15.85 -3.32 6.61
C ALA A 63 -14.97 -2.07 6.57
N THR A 64 -14.15 -1.83 7.60
CA THR A 64 -13.21 -0.70 7.63
C THR A 64 -12.16 -0.76 6.51
N ILE A 65 -11.60 -1.95 6.21
CA ILE A 65 -10.67 -2.12 5.08
C ILE A 65 -11.33 -1.69 3.77
N LEU A 66 -12.54 -2.19 3.51
CA LEU A 66 -13.25 -1.88 2.26
C LEU A 66 -13.60 -0.38 2.17
N GLN A 67 -14.09 0.22 3.26
CA GLN A 67 -14.39 1.65 3.32
C GLN A 67 -13.14 2.52 3.05
N LEU A 68 -11.98 2.13 3.59
CA LEU A 68 -10.73 2.85 3.33
C LEU A 68 -10.28 2.69 1.87
N LEU A 69 -10.36 1.49 1.31
CA LEU A 69 -10.01 1.25 -0.09
C LEU A 69 -10.95 2.02 -1.04
N ASP A 70 -12.24 2.10 -0.73
CA ASP A 70 -13.22 2.86 -1.52
C ASP A 70 -12.96 4.38 -1.47
N SER A 71 -12.23 4.86 -0.46
CA SER A 71 -11.80 6.27 -0.36
C SER A 71 -10.52 6.58 -1.15
N PHE A 72 -9.82 5.55 -1.64
CA PHE A 72 -8.61 5.68 -2.43
C PHE A 72 -8.88 5.54 -3.92
N GLU A 73 -8.03 6.16 -4.70
CA GLU A 73 -7.91 5.87 -6.11
C GLU A 73 -7.19 4.54 -6.28
N LEU A 74 -7.95 3.51 -6.68
CA LEU A 74 -7.41 2.19 -6.95
C LEU A 74 -6.91 2.10 -8.39
N VAL A 75 -5.63 1.77 -8.54
CA VAL A 75 -4.99 1.52 -9.83
C VAL A 75 -5.07 0.03 -10.12
N GLU A 76 -5.73 -0.31 -11.22
CA GLU A 76 -5.91 -1.67 -11.70
C GLU A 76 -4.58 -2.31 -12.11
N LEU A 77 -4.53 -3.65 -12.03
CA LEU A 77 -3.38 -4.43 -12.47
C LEU A 77 -3.56 -4.80 -13.94
N ASP A 78 -2.96 -4.03 -14.84
CA ASP A 78 -2.95 -4.28 -16.27
C ASP A 78 -1.59 -4.79 -16.77
N ALA A 79 -1.49 -5.01 -18.08
CA ALA A 79 -0.25 -5.46 -18.71
C ALA A 79 0.90 -4.46 -18.50
N MET A 80 0.63 -3.15 -18.49
CA MET A 80 1.68 -2.13 -18.29
C MET A 80 2.28 -2.21 -16.89
N VAL A 81 1.45 -2.39 -15.86
CA VAL A 81 1.92 -2.57 -14.49
C VAL A 81 2.74 -3.85 -14.35
N LEU A 82 2.27 -4.96 -14.93
CA LEU A 82 2.97 -6.25 -14.90
C LEU A 82 4.32 -6.19 -15.64
N ASP A 83 4.35 -5.59 -16.82
CA ASP A 83 5.57 -5.42 -17.60
C ASP A 83 6.56 -4.53 -16.87
N ARG A 84 6.09 -3.42 -16.28
CA ARG A 84 6.93 -2.50 -15.51
C ARG A 84 7.49 -3.13 -14.24
N ALA A 85 6.71 -3.95 -13.55
CA ALA A 85 7.14 -4.70 -12.37
C ALA A 85 8.15 -5.80 -12.70
N SER A 86 8.13 -6.31 -13.94
CA SER A 86 9.05 -7.35 -14.42
C SER A 86 10.40 -6.81 -14.92
N GLN A 87 10.55 -5.48 -15.04
CA GLN A 87 11.81 -4.87 -15.43
C GLN A 87 12.84 -4.87 -14.28
N PRO A 88 14.14 -4.79 -14.58
CA PRO A 88 15.17 -4.66 -13.55
C PRO A 88 14.90 -3.50 -12.59
N LEU A 89 15.09 -3.76 -11.30
CA LEU A 89 14.95 -2.80 -10.21
C LEU A 89 16.32 -2.52 -9.57
N PRO A 90 16.55 -1.30 -9.06
CA PRO A 90 17.85 -0.91 -8.49
C PRO A 90 18.17 -1.60 -7.15
N THR A 91 17.18 -2.22 -6.51
CA THR A 91 17.31 -2.90 -5.22
C THR A 91 16.54 -4.22 -5.24
N GLU A 92 16.83 -5.10 -4.27
CA GLU A 92 16.07 -6.32 -4.08
C GLU A 92 14.62 -6.00 -3.66
N LEU A 93 13.65 -6.53 -4.41
CA LEU A 93 12.22 -6.41 -4.12
C LEU A 93 11.50 -7.72 -4.42
N GLY A 94 10.59 -8.10 -3.53
CA GLY A 94 9.65 -9.18 -3.77
C GLY A 94 8.64 -8.80 -4.85
N THR A 95 8.00 -9.80 -5.47
CA THR A 95 7.07 -9.59 -6.59
C THR A 95 5.92 -8.63 -6.26
N LEU A 96 5.32 -8.74 -5.06
CA LEU A 96 4.20 -7.88 -4.67
C LEU A 96 4.64 -6.42 -4.48
N ASP A 97 5.80 -6.20 -3.84
CA ASP A 97 6.36 -4.87 -3.66
C ASP A 97 6.83 -4.25 -4.99
N ALA A 98 7.36 -5.07 -5.90
CA ALA A 98 7.68 -4.65 -7.26
C ALA A 98 6.42 -4.17 -8.02
N ILE A 99 5.28 -4.84 -7.84
CA ILE A 99 3.99 -4.42 -8.39
C ILE A 99 3.54 -3.10 -7.76
N HIS A 100 3.68 -2.94 -6.44
CA HIS A 100 3.37 -1.68 -5.76
C HIS A 100 4.22 -0.52 -6.31
N LEU A 101 5.53 -0.71 -6.42
CA LEU A 101 6.45 0.29 -6.97
C LEU A 101 6.13 0.63 -8.43
N ALA A 102 5.90 -0.38 -9.27
CA ALA A 102 5.52 -0.19 -10.67
C ALA A 102 4.22 0.62 -10.80
N THR A 103 3.22 0.32 -9.96
CA THR A 103 1.97 1.06 -9.90
C THR A 103 2.21 2.52 -9.55
N ALA A 104 3.01 2.80 -8.51
CA ALA A 104 3.32 4.17 -8.09
C ALA A 104 4.08 4.97 -9.16
N LEU A 105 4.99 4.31 -9.88
CA LEU A 105 5.76 4.91 -10.98
C LEU A 105 4.85 5.31 -12.15
N LEU A 106 4.06 4.36 -12.65
CA LEU A 106 3.16 4.60 -13.78
C LEU A 106 2.10 5.67 -13.43
N TRP A 107 1.57 5.65 -12.21
CA TRP A 107 0.64 6.68 -11.77
C TRP A 107 1.30 8.07 -11.73
N ARG A 108 2.52 8.17 -11.20
CA ARG A 108 3.28 9.44 -11.16
C ARG A 108 3.57 9.96 -12.56
N GLU A 109 3.95 9.07 -13.49
CA GLU A 109 4.22 9.40 -14.89
C GLU A 109 2.96 9.90 -15.60
N ALA A 110 1.83 9.20 -15.45
CA ALA A 110 0.57 9.56 -16.10
C ALA A 110 -0.06 10.85 -15.54
N SER A 111 0.05 11.08 -14.24
CA SER A 111 -0.55 12.24 -13.57
C SER A 111 0.32 13.50 -13.62
N ASN A 112 1.62 13.35 -13.88
CA ASN A 112 2.63 14.41 -13.72
C ASN A 112 2.57 15.12 -12.35
N ALA A 113 2.04 14.44 -11.33
CA ALA A 113 1.85 14.99 -10.00
C ALA A 113 2.95 14.53 -9.03
N ARG A 114 3.24 15.35 -8.02
CA ARG A 114 4.18 14.96 -6.96
C ARG A 114 3.54 13.92 -6.05
N LEU A 115 3.98 12.68 -6.19
CA LEU A 115 3.54 11.54 -5.38
C LEU A 115 4.58 11.23 -4.29
N VAL A 116 4.12 11.05 -3.05
CA VAL A 116 4.93 10.44 -1.97
C VAL A 116 4.57 8.96 -1.85
N VAL A 117 5.50 8.10 -1.44
CA VAL A 117 5.20 6.69 -1.14
C VAL A 117 5.12 6.52 0.37
N ALA A 118 3.99 6.06 0.87
CA ALA A 118 3.77 5.71 2.26
C ALA A 118 3.82 4.18 2.38
N THR A 119 4.84 3.68 3.07
CA THR A 119 5.04 2.26 3.32
C THR A 119 5.73 2.05 4.67
N HIS A 120 5.40 0.95 5.35
CA HIS A 120 6.15 0.45 6.50
C HIS A 120 7.09 -0.70 6.13
N ASP A 121 7.23 -1.01 4.84
CA ASP A 121 8.18 -1.98 4.32
C ASP A 121 9.50 -1.28 3.93
N HIS A 122 10.60 -1.71 4.54
CA HIS A 122 11.92 -1.12 4.31
C HIS A 122 12.47 -1.37 2.91
N ALA A 123 12.19 -2.53 2.31
CA ALA A 123 12.64 -2.86 0.96
C ALA A 123 11.90 -1.98 -0.06
N LEU A 124 10.57 -1.90 0.03
CA LEU A 124 9.75 -1.02 -0.82
C LEU A 124 10.15 0.44 -0.68
N ALA A 125 10.39 0.92 0.54
CA ALA A 125 10.88 2.27 0.79
C ALA A 125 12.21 2.56 0.11
N THR A 126 13.19 1.68 0.27
CA THR A 126 14.54 1.85 -0.30
C THR A 126 14.45 1.90 -1.83
N ALA A 127 13.66 1.01 -2.43
CA ALA A 127 13.45 0.98 -3.86
C ALA A 127 12.75 2.24 -4.38
N ALA A 128 11.72 2.71 -3.67
CA ALA A 128 11.02 3.95 -4.01
C ALA A 128 11.96 5.17 -3.92
N GLN A 129 12.81 5.24 -2.90
CA GLN A 129 13.84 6.28 -2.80
C GLN A 129 14.83 6.24 -3.96
N ALA A 130 15.27 5.05 -4.39
CA ALA A 130 16.14 4.88 -5.56
C ALA A 130 15.49 5.39 -6.87
N HIS A 131 14.15 5.42 -6.93
CA HIS A 131 13.37 6.02 -8.02
C HIS A 131 12.94 7.48 -7.76
N GLY A 132 13.55 8.14 -6.77
CA GLY A 132 13.36 9.55 -6.48
C GLY A 132 12.04 9.90 -5.77
N PHE A 133 11.32 8.92 -5.22
CA PHE A 133 10.16 9.21 -4.38
C PHE A 133 10.58 9.75 -3.02
N LYS A 134 9.82 10.72 -2.50
CA LYS A 134 9.80 10.98 -1.06
C LYS A 134 9.04 9.83 -0.40
N VAL A 135 9.63 9.23 0.64
CA VAL A 135 9.04 8.12 1.39
C VAL A 135 8.64 8.55 2.79
N LEU A 136 7.53 8.01 3.29
CA LEU A 136 7.02 8.17 4.66
C LEU A 136 6.71 6.79 5.26
N GLY A 137 6.75 6.67 6.59
CA GLY A 137 6.36 5.46 7.32
C GLY A 137 7.53 4.56 7.75
N ILE A 138 8.75 4.86 7.32
CA ILE A 138 9.98 4.23 7.82
C ILE A 138 10.53 5.03 9.01
N PRO A 139 11.09 4.38 10.06
CA PRO A 139 11.78 5.07 11.15
C PRO A 139 12.93 5.98 10.71
#